data_AF-A0A7C3PTF7-F1
#
_entry.id   AF-A0A7C3PTF7-F1
#
_cell.length_a   1.000
_cell.length_b   1.000
_cell.length_c   1.000
_cell.angle_alpha   90.00
_cell.angle_beta   90.00
_cell.angle_gamma   90.00
#
_symmetry.space_group_name_H-M   'P 1'
#
loop_
_entity.id
_entity.type
_entity.pdbx_description
1 polymer ?
#
loop_
_entity_poly.entity_id
_entity_poly.type
_entity_poly.pdbx_seq_one_letter_code
_entity_poly.pdbx_strand_id
1 'polypeptide(L)'
;IVLKAMAKEKSLRYDSAAQLSDDIRRHLAFEPVLAGPPSTFYRLRKLARRHREKLAAAIAILVLVAGYAVLHTLEARRSALEKSRTLLAEGKRHLQTFVELLAERRRLEDLERIKAEDLDDWIPVWERHEESALIQQLEQLRPRVDASYFETLETLERALEGVPEDSEEARGAVAAKEEAYWHRLQEADDEYEGKVKHSRELFRRQMESLGLGTYAKEIEGRGEVVLETTPPGASVHCFRFEEEERRLAPVPFDARSGLEDPARGLAGTPGLHVERVTRPIGSPFQAGDRIAKVNGRETPSRSALASALAGLAADAAIPVEVERGGKLESLKWTPFPADFYRERSLVQPGRLLDIDFQLGLRLGGYPLDFKPECRAGVTGDGGPIRFVLPRGSYLLAIEKEGFARARIPVSVPAHMPPAHVRLFRSDGVPEGFLPVPAGELTIGGDEEAYESLPKSRVHVEDFFIARRETTFGEYLEFLNHLRRRALIEPDGTASLRADWSSPELRDFRQLDANKNPVTRIRIVPLVTGYSDKDWLDGSAGFRLPKEAWREAPLVGVSMAAAVEYAHWVTEKHGGRWRFR
;
A
#
# COMPACT_ATOMS: atom_id res chain seq x y z
N ILE A 1 -25.92 77.47 48.86
CA ILE A 1 -26.23 78.16 50.13
C ILE A 1 -26.14 79.67 49.93
N VAL A 2 -24.94 80.25 49.72
CA VAL A 2 -24.78 81.72 49.56
C VAL A 2 -25.68 82.30 48.45
N LEU A 3 -25.72 81.66 47.28
CA LEU A 3 -26.58 82.09 46.16
C LEU A 3 -28.09 82.07 46.51
N LYS A 4 -28.56 81.07 47.29
CA LYS A 4 -29.95 81.01 47.76
C LYS A 4 -30.22 82.05 48.84
N ALA A 5 -29.27 82.27 49.76
CA ALA A 5 -29.40 83.29 50.81
C ALA A 5 -29.42 84.73 50.27
N MET A 6 -28.69 84.98 49.18
CA MET A 6 -28.55 86.30 48.53
C MET A 6 -29.47 86.49 47.30
N ALA A 7 -30.45 85.61 47.08
CA ALA A 7 -31.36 85.72 45.94
C ALA A 7 -32.14 87.06 45.98
N LYS A 8 -32.23 87.76 44.84
CA LYS A 8 -32.88 89.08 44.73
C LYS A 8 -34.37 89.01 45.04
N GLU A 9 -35.05 87.97 44.57
CA GLU A 9 -36.47 87.73 44.87
C GLU A 9 -36.64 87.08 46.24
N LYS A 10 -37.57 87.58 47.06
CA LYS A 10 -37.82 87.09 48.43
C LYS A 10 -38.26 85.62 48.45
N SER A 11 -39.05 85.18 47.48
CA SER A 11 -39.55 83.80 47.31
C SER A 11 -38.46 82.77 47.03
N LEU A 12 -37.29 83.20 46.56
CA LEU A 12 -36.15 82.32 46.25
C LEU A 12 -35.14 82.23 47.39
N ARG A 13 -35.31 83.03 48.47
CA ARG A 13 -34.51 82.96 49.69
C ARG A 13 -35.01 81.84 50.62
N TYR A 14 -34.27 81.58 51.70
CA TYR A 14 -34.76 80.72 52.78
C TYR A 14 -35.93 81.40 53.50
N ASP A 15 -36.96 80.64 53.87
CA ASP A 15 -38.14 81.17 54.55
C ASP A 15 -37.83 81.64 55.98
N SER A 16 -36.75 81.11 56.57
CA SER A 16 -36.30 81.49 57.91
C SER A 16 -34.80 81.32 58.09
N ALA A 17 -34.24 81.99 59.10
CA ALA A 17 -32.86 81.79 59.53
C ALA A 17 -32.59 80.34 59.98
N ALA A 18 -33.61 79.62 60.46
CA ALA A 18 -33.50 78.20 60.82
C ALA A 18 -33.22 77.34 59.60
N GLN A 19 -33.91 77.56 58.48
CA GLN A 19 -33.64 76.82 57.23
C GLN A 19 -32.23 77.09 56.67
N LEU A 20 -31.72 78.32 56.79
CA LEU A 20 -30.33 78.65 56.42
C LEU A 20 -29.33 77.93 57.34
N SER A 21 -29.57 77.93 58.65
CA SER A 21 -28.78 77.20 59.64
C SER A 21 -28.77 75.70 59.34
N ASP A 22 -29.91 75.10 58.99
CA ASP A 22 -30.01 73.68 58.67
C ASP A 22 -29.20 73.32 57.42
N ASP A 23 -29.21 74.17 56.38
CA ASP A 23 -28.38 73.95 55.20
C ASP A 23 -26.88 74.12 55.48
N ILE A 24 -26.50 75.05 56.38
CA ILE A 24 -25.11 75.18 56.84
C ILE A 24 -24.69 73.94 57.64
N ARG A 25 -25.52 73.46 58.57
CA ARG A 25 -25.26 72.23 59.33
C ARG A 25 -25.13 71.03 58.41
N ARG A 26 -26.03 70.87 57.42
CA ARG A 26 -25.94 69.85 56.37
C ARG A 26 -24.62 69.98 55.60
N HIS A 27 -24.23 71.19 55.21
CA HIS A 27 -22.98 71.40 54.49
C HIS A 27 -21.74 70.96 55.29
N LEU A 28 -21.69 71.34 56.58
CA LEU A 28 -20.61 71.02 57.53
C LEU A 28 -20.59 69.52 57.88
N ALA A 29 -21.76 68.87 57.98
CA ALA A 29 -21.90 67.43 58.21
C ALA A 29 -21.72 66.58 56.94
N PHE A 30 -21.32 67.19 55.82
CA PHE A 30 -21.21 66.56 54.50
C PHE A 30 -22.52 65.90 54.01
N GLU A 31 -23.67 66.47 54.36
CA GLU A 31 -24.98 66.08 53.85
C GLU A 31 -25.38 66.90 52.61
N PRO A 32 -26.28 66.37 51.75
CA PRO A 32 -26.85 67.15 50.66
C PRO A 32 -27.62 68.36 51.18
N VAL A 33 -27.31 69.54 50.64
CA VAL A 33 -27.97 70.81 50.98
C VAL A 33 -29.21 70.97 50.10
N LEU A 34 -30.25 71.60 50.64
CA LEU A 34 -31.52 71.87 49.95
C LEU A 34 -31.45 73.10 49.02
N ALA A 35 -30.31 73.79 49.02
CA ALA A 35 -30.06 75.01 48.26
C ALA A 35 -30.02 74.88 46.72
N GLY A 36 -30.22 73.69 46.13
CA GLY A 36 -30.21 73.49 44.67
C GLY A 36 -30.54 72.04 44.26
N PRO A 37 -30.84 71.78 42.96
CA PRO A 37 -31.21 70.46 42.47
C PRO A 37 -30.04 69.48 42.67
N PRO A 38 -30.24 68.39 43.43
CA PRO A 38 -29.15 67.50 43.77
C PRO A 38 -28.90 66.51 42.62
N SER A 39 -27.70 66.55 42.03
CA SER A 39 -27.27 65.49 41.11
C SER A 39 -26.91 64.23 41.89
N THR A 40 -27.13 63.06 41.30
CA THR A 40 -26.79 61.76 41.88
C THR A 40 -25.31 61.68 42.24
N PHE A 41 -24.45 62.24 41.37
CA PHE A 41 -23.01 62.37 41.58
C PHE A 41 -22.65 63.28 42.77
N TYR A 42 -23.35 64.39 42.96
CA TYR A 42 -23.14 65.29 44.11
C TYR A 42 -23.45 64.58 45.45
N ARG A 43 -24.54 63.81 45.50
CA ARG A 43 -24.91 63.02 46.68
C ARG A 43 -23.90 61.91 46.97
N LEU A 44 -23.47 61.17 45.94
CA LEU A 44 -22.42 60.12 46.05
C LEU A 44 -21.09 60.67 46.57
N ARG A 45 -20.64 61.83 46.09
CA ARG A 45 -19.39 62.48 46.56
C ARG A 45 -19.48 62.92 48.02
N LYS A 46 -20.63 63.49 48.43
CA LYS A 46 -20.87 63.90 49.83
C LYS A 46 -20.94 62.67 50.75
N LEU A 47 -21.60 61.60 50.31
CA LEU A 47 -21.65 60.31 51.01
C LEU A 47 -20.26 59.67 51.16
N ALA A 48 -19.47 59.64 50.09
CA ALA A 48 -18.09 59.15 50.12
C ALA A 48 -17.20 59.97 51.06
N ARG A 49 -17.38 61.30 51.11
CA ARG A 49 -16.63 62.17 52.03
C ARG A 49 -17.04 61.98 53.50
N ARG A 50 -18.33 61.75 53.76
CA ARG A 50 -18.87 61.46 55.10
C ARG A 50 -18.44 60.09 55.63
N HIS A 51 -18.30 59.10 54.75
CA HIS A 51 -17.96 57.72 55.11
C HIS A 51 -16.59 57.27 54.60
N ARG A 52 -15.64 58.20 54.43
CA ARG A 52 -14.31 57.94 53.84
C ARG A 52 -13.56 56.77 54.50
N GLU A 53 -13.68 56.61 55.81
CA GLU A 53 -13.05 55.52 56.58
C GLU A 53 -13.70 54.17 56.28
N LYS A 54 -15.05 54.12 56.23
CA LYS A 54 -15.79 52.90 55.87
C LYS A 54 -15.55 52.51 54.41
N LEU A 55 -15.48 53.49 53.51
CA LEU A 55 -15.19 53.26 52.09
C LEU A 55 -13.76 52.75 51.88
N ALA A 56 -12.78 53.33 52.58
CA ALA A 56 -11.40 52.84 52.55
C ALA A 56 -11.30 51.39 53.08
N ALA A 57 -11.99 51.07 54.18
CA ALA A 57 -12.04 49.71 54.70
C ALA A 57 -12.69 48.73 53.70
N ALA A 58 -13.79 49.10 53.05
CA ALA A 58 -14.44 48.27 52.04
C ALA A 58 -13.54 48.02 50.81
N ILE A 59 -12.83 49.04 50.33
CA ILE A 59 -11.86 48.89 49.23
C ILE A 59 -10.69 47.99 49.66
N ALA A 60 -10.16 48.17 50.87
CA ALA A 60 -9.08 47.32 51.38
C ALA A 60 -9.51 45.84 51.44
N ILE A 61 -10.71 45.56 51.93
CA ILE A 61 -11.29 44.20 51.93
C ILE A 61 -11.41 43.67 50.50
N LEU A 62 -11.94 44.46 49.56
CA LEU A 62 -12.07 44.05 48.15
C LEU A 62 -10.70 43.70 47.53
N VAL A 63 -9.68 44.51 47.77
CA VAL A 63 -8.31 44.28 47.29
C VAL A 63 -7.73 43.01 47.92
N LEU A 64 -7.96 42.79 49.22
CA LEU A 64 -7.50 41.56 49.90
C LEU A 64 -8.19 40.32 49.35
N VAL A 65 -9.50 40.37 49.10
CA VAL A 65 -10.27 39.25 48.51
C VAL A 65 -9.82 38.97 47.08
N ALA A 66 -9.65 40.02 46.26
CA ALA A 66 -9.15 39.86 44.89
C ALA A 66 -7.70 39.34 44.88
N GLY A 67 -6.83 39.87 45.74
CA GLY A 67 -5.46 39.41 45.88
C GLY A 67 -5.39 37.96 46.35
N TYR A 68 -6.21 37.58 47.32
CA TYR A 68 -6.36 36.20 47.80
C TYR A 68 -6.83 35.27 46.68
N ALA A 69 -7.85 35.65 45.92
CA ALA A 69 -8.35 34.86 44.79
C ALA A 69 -7.27 34.66 43.72
N VAL A 70 -6.53 35.73 43.35
CA VAL A 70 -5.41 35.63 42.40
C VAL A 70 -4.31 34.71 42.93
N LEU A 71 -3.88 34.88 44.17
CA LEU A 71 -2.85 34.01 44.78
C LEU A 71 -3.28 32.54 44.81
N HIS A 72 -4.52 32.25 45.22
CA HIS A 72 -5.04 30.89 45.20
C HIS A 72 -5.11 30.28 43.81
N THR A 73 -5.51 31.05 42.79
CA THR A 73 -5.52 30.55 41.41
C THR A 73 -4.12 30.29 40.87
N LEU A 74 -3.13 31.12 41.22
CA LEU A 74 -1.73 30.92 40.83
C LEU A 74 -1.10 29.71 41.53
N GLU A 75 -1.40 29.52 42.82
CA GLU A 75 -0.92 28.37 43.59
C GLU A 75 -1.54 27.06 43.09
N ALA A 76 -2.85 27.06 42.83
CA ALA A 76 -3.54 25.91 42.22
C ALA A 76 -2.96 25.56 40.84
N ARG A 77 -2.64 26.57 40.01
CA ARG A 77 -1.98 26.35 38.71
C ARG A 77 -0.58 25.76 38.85
N ARG A 78 0.24 26.27 39.78
CA ARG A 78 1.58 25.73 40.03
C ARG A 78 1.52 24.28 40.50
N SER A 79 0.63 23.98 41.44
CA SER A 79 0.45 22.62 41.94
C SER A 79 -0.05 21.67 40.83
N ALA A 80 -0.97 22.13 39.98
CA ALA A 80 -1.43 21.37 38.81
C ALA A 80 -0.28 21.09 37.82
N LEU A 81 0.56 22.09 37.52
CA LEU A 81 1.73 21.94 36.65
C LEU A 81 2.78 20.99 37.23
N GLU A 82 3.09 21.08 38.53
CA GLU A 82 4.03 20.18 39.19
C GLU A 82 3.54 18.73 39.16
N LYS A 83 2.26 18.51 39.47
CA LYS A 83 1.62 17.19 39.39
C LYS A 83 1.61 16.67 37.95
N SER A 84 1.27 17.52 36.99
CA SER A 84 1.29 17.20 35.56
C SER A 84 2.69 16.81 35.10
N ARG A 85 3.74 17.52 35.54
CA ARG A 85 5.13 17.19 35.21
C ARG A 85 5.54 15.82 35.75
N THR A 86 5.12 15.47 36.98
CA THR A 86 5.39 14.13 37.52
C THR A 86 4.65 13.04 36.75
N LEU A 87 3.38 13.26 36.42
CA LEU A 87 2.57 12.32 35.65
C LEU A 87 3.07 12.18 34.21
N LEU A 88 3.52 13.27 33.58
CA LEU A 88 4.13 13.23 32.25
C LEU A 88 5.40 12.38 32.26
N ALA A 89 6.26 12.56 33.27
CA ALA A 89 7.48 11.75 33.41
C ALA A 89 7.16 10.27 33.64
N GLU A 90 6.13 9.96 34.42
CA GLU A 90 5.63 8.60 34.66
C GLU A 90 5.03 8.00 33.38
N GLY A 91 4.13 8.73 32.70
CA GLY A 91 3.52 8.32 31.44
C GLY A 91 4.55 8.05 30.34
N LYS A 92 5.61 8.87 30.24
CA LYS A 92 6.74 8.61 29.33
C LYS A 92 7.52 7.35 29.67
N ARG A 93 7.62 6.97 30.95
CA ARG A 93 8.24 5.68 31.35
C ARG A 93 7.35 4.51 30.95
N HIS A 94 6.04 4.59 31.17
CA HIS A 94 5.11 3.56 30.70
C HIS A 94 5.15 3.43 29.17
N LEU A 95 5.28 4.55 28.44
CA LEU A 95 5.44 4.55 26.99
C LEU A 95 6.72 3.83 26.57
N GLN A 96 7.85 4.14 27.22
CA GLN A 96 9.11 3.46 26.95
C GLN A 96 9.00 1.95 27.21
N THR A 97 8.41 1.54 28.34
CA THR A 97 8.14 0.13 28.64
C THR A 97 7.22 -0.51 27.61
N PHE A 98 6.19 0.19 27.15
CA PHE A 98 5.29 -0.29 26.10
C PHE A 98 6.06 -0.56 24.80
N VAL A 99 6.91 0.37 24.37
CA VAL A 99 7.75 0.23 23.16
C VAL A 99 8.74 -0.93 23.31
N GLU A 100 9.37 -1.09 24.47
CA GLU A 100 10.29 -2.20 24.75
C GLU A 100 9.57 -3.55 24.70
N LEU A 101 8.38 -3.66 25.31
CA LEU A 101 7.57 -4.88 25.28
C LEU A 101 7.09 -5.20 23.86
N LEU A 102 6.77 -4.17 23.04
CA LEU A 102 6.43 -4.36 21.63
C LEU A 102 7.60 -4.88 20.81
N ALA A 103 8.79 -4.32 21.00
CA ALA A 103 9.99 -4.77 20.32
C ALA A 103 10.32 -6.23 20.68
N GLU A 104 10.19 -6.59 21.96
CA GLU A 104 10.38 -7.96 22.41
C GLU A 104 9.32 -8.91 21.84
N ARG A 105 8.06 -8.48 21.78
CA ARG A 105 6.99 -9.29 21.17
C ARG A 105 7.29 -9.58 19.70
N ARG A 106 7.62 -8.55 18.92
CA ARG A 106 7.98 -8.71 17.50
C ARG A 106 9.17 -9.66 17.34
N ARG A 107 10.18 -9.53 18.20
CA ARG A 107 11.35 -10.44 18.20
C ARG A 107 10.94 -11.89 18.46
N LEU A 108 10.08 -12.15 19.43
CA LEU A 108 9.62 -13.50 19.75
C LEU A 108 8.70 -14.07 18.66
N GLU A 109 7.84 -13.23 18.06
CA GLU A 109 7.00 -13.59 16.90
C GLU A 109 7.88 -13.94 15.69
N ASP A 110 8.94 -13.18 15.44
CA ASP A 110 9.92 -13.49 14.38
C ASP A 110 10.67 -14.80 14.64
N LEU A 111 11.05 -15.05 15.90
CA LEU A 111 11.68 -16.32 16.30
C LEU A 111 10.71 -17.50 16.19
N GLU A 112 9.43 -17.31 16.50
CA GLU A 112 8.39 -18.33 16.39
C GLU A 112 8.22 -18.73 14.94
N ARG A 113 8.14 -17.73 14.05
CA ARG A 113 8.08 -17.93 12.62
C ARG A 113 9.28 -18.71 12.07
N ILE A 114 10.51 -18.27 12.40
CA ILE A 114 11.74 -18.97 11.97
C ILE A 114 11.74 -20.42 12.46
N LYS A 115 11.35 -20.66 13.71
CA LYS A 115 11.29 -22.03 14.24
C LYS A 115 10.18 -22.87 13.62
N ALA A 116 9.03 -22.28 13.32
CA ALA A 116 7.95 -22.96 12.64
C ALA A 116 8.36 -23.43 11.23
N GLU A 117 9.19 -22.63 10.54
CA GLU A 117 9.75 -22.95 9.22
C GLU A 117 10.80 -24.08 9.25
N ASP A 118 11.52 -24.25 10.35
CA ASP A 118 12.56 -25.29 10.52
C ASP A 118 12.01 -26.68 10.93
N LEU A 119 10.70 -26.81 11.19
CA LEU A 119 10.09 -28.06 11.67
C LEU A 119 9.76 -29.00 10.50
N ASP A 120 10.24 -30.24 10.60
CA ASP A 120 9.88 -31.35 9.70
C ASP A 120 8.36 -31.65 9.79
N ASP A 121 7.75 -32.10 8.69
CA ASP A 121 6.28 -32.16 8.45
C ASP A 121 5.47 -32.88 9.55
N TRP A 122 6.12 -33.70 10.39
CA TRP A 122 5.47 -34.32 11.54
C TRP A 122 6.41 -34.53 12.74
N ILE A 123 6.44 -33.55 13.64
CA ILE A 123 6.99 -33.68 15.00
C ILE A 123 5.85 -33.59 16.03
N PRO A 124 5.72 -34.54 16.97
CA PRO A 124 4.68 -34.48 18.01
C PRO A 124 4.81 -33.25 18.91
N VAL A 125 3.67 -32.64 19.29
CA VAL A 125 3.64 -31.39 20.08
C VAL A 125 4.46 -31.45 21.37
N TRP A 126 4.51 -32.60 22.04
CA TRP A 126 5.30 -32.77 23.26
C TRP A 126 6.82 -32.83 23.04
N GLU A 127 7.31 -33.03 21.82
CA GLU A 127 8.75 -32.90 21.48
C GLU A 127 9.11 -31.46 21.07
N ARG A 128 8.11 -30.59 20.90
CA ARG A 128 8.27 -29.17 20.55
C ARG A 128 8.43 -28.29 21.80
N HIS A 129 9.29 -28.69 22.73
CA HIS A 129 9.45 -28.00 24.02
C HIS A 129 9.87 -26.53 23.86
N GLU A 130 10.76 -26.23 22.92
CA GLU A 130 11.23 -24.87 22.70
C GLU A 130 10.17 -23.96 22.05
N GLU A 131 9.37 -24.49 21.12
CA GLU A 131 8.24 -23.78 20.50
C GLU A 131 7.13 -23.56 21.53
N SER A 132 6.80 -24.58 22.32
CA SER A 132 5.81 -24.47 23.39
C SER A 132 6.21 -23.41 24.42
N ALA A 133 7.50 -23.34 24.78
CA ALA A 133 8.02 -22.30 25.67
C ALA A 133 7.92 -20.90 25.04
N LEU A 134 8.16 -20.79 23.73
CA LEU A 134 8.07 -19.53 22.99
C LEU A 134 6.62 -19.04 22.87
N ILE A 135 5.68 -19.93 22.52
CA ILE A 135 4.24 -19.66 22.53
C ILE A 135 3.80 -19.18 23.91
N GLN A 136 4.23 -19.86 24.98
CA GLN A 136 3.91 -19.47 26.35
C GLN A 136 4.48 -18.09 26.71
N GLN A 137 5.70 -17.76 26.25
CA GLN A 137 6.27 -16.42 26.44
C GLN A 137 5.44 -15.35 25.71
N LEU A 138 5.02 -15.62 24.47
CA LEU A 138 4.16 -14.72 23.70
C LEU A 138 2.79 -14.53 24.35
N GLU A 139 2.17 -15.60 24.84
CA GLU A 139 0.90 -15.55 25.59
C GLU A 139 1.01 -14.71 26.87
N GLN A 140 2.15 -14.78 27.56
CA GLN A 140 2.41 -13.95 28.76
C GLN A 140 2.75 -12.49 28.41
N LEU A 141 3.35 -12.24 27.25
CA LEU A 141 3.81 -10.92 26.85
C LEU A 141 2.67 -10.05 26.30
N ARG A 142 1.74 -10.64 25.53
CA ARG A 142 0.57 -9.94 24.95
C ARG A 142 -0.22 -9.09 25.96
N PRO A 143 -0.72 -9.63 27.09
CA PRO A 143 -1.47 -8.82 28.06
C PRO A 143 -0.61 -7.74 28.72
N ARG A 144 0.71 -7.92 28.81
CA ARG A 144 1.63 -6.92 29.37
C ARG A 144 1.83 -5.74 28.44
N VAL A 145 1.94 -5.99 27.13
CA VAL A 145 1.94 -4.93 26.10
C VAL A 145 0.68 -4.09 26.22
N ASP A 146 -0.48 -4.76 26.30
CA ASP A 146 -1.77 -4.07 26.41
C ASP A 146 -1.90 -3.27 27.71
N ALA A 147 -1.52 -3.86 28.85
CA ALA A 147 -1.51 -3.16 30.13
C ALA A 147 -0.62 -1.92 30.10
N SER A 148 0.62 -2.03 29.61
CA SER A 148 1.57 -0.91 29.54
C SER A 148 1.07 0.21 28.63
N TYR A 149 0.38 -0.13 27.53
CA TYR A 149 -0.28 0.85 26.67
C TYR A 149 -1.41 1.60 27.40
N PHE A 150 -2.30 0.88 28.10
CA PHE A 150 -3.39 1.52 28.84
C PHE A 150 -2.87 2.39 29.99
N GLU A 151 -1.86 1.92 30.74
CA GLU A 151 -1.19 2.70 31.79
C GLU A 151 -0.57 3.99 31.24
N THR A 152 0.04 3.92 30.05
CA THR A 152 0.57 5.10 29.34
C THR A 152 -0.53 6.11 29.09
N LEU A 153 -1.63 5.69 28.46
CA LEU A 153 -2.72 6.60 28.11
C LEU A 153 -3.42 7.19 29.34
N GLU A 154 -3.73 6.37 30.34
CA GLU A 154 -4.38 6.83 31.57
C GLU A 154 -3.51 7.86 32.32
N THR A 155 -2.21 7.59 32.43
CA THR A 155 -1.28 8.48 33.13
C THR A 155 -1.11 9.80 32.37
N LEU A 156 -1.02 9.75 31.03
CA LEU A 156 -0.93 10.95 30.21
C LEU A 156 -2.24 11.77 30.20
N GLU A 157 -3.40 11.10 30.24
CA GLU A 157 -4.71 11.78 30.37
C GLU A 157 -4.78 12.55 31.70
N ARG A 158 -4.36 11.91 32.79
CA ARG A 158 -4.28 12.54 34.12
C ARG A 158 -3.26 13.70 34.15
N ALA A 159 -2.22 13.66 33.31
CA ALA A 159 -1.28 14.76 33.18
C ALA A 159 -1.90 15.99 32.50
N LEU A 160 -2.95 15.82 31.69
CA LEU A 160 -3.67 16.91 31.02
C LEU A 160 -4.71 17.59 31.93
N GLU A 161 -5.14 16.94 33.01
CA GLU A 161 -6.20 17.44 33.89
C GLU A 161 -5.83 18.76 34.58
N GLY A 162 -6.59 19.82 34.28
CA GLY A 162 -6.49 21.11 34.97
C GLY A 162 -5.26 21.96 34.58
N VAL A 163 -4.56 21.58 33.51
CA VAL A 163 -3.40 22.29 32.97
C VAL A 163 -3.79 23.11 31.73
N PRO A 164 -3.24 24.33 31.52
CA PRO A 164 -3.46 25.07 30.29
C PRO A 164 -2.96 24.32 29.04
N GLU A 165 -3.74 24.34 27.95
CA GLU A 165 -3.41 23.63 26.70
C GLU A 165 -2.07 24.07 26.07
N ASP A 166 -1.66 25.31 26.30
CA ASP A 166 -0.42 25.90 25.77
C ASP A 166 0.83 25.58 26.60
N SER A 167 0.67 24.92 27.76
CA SER A 167 1.79 24.56 28.63
C SER A 167 2.74 23.55 27.95
N GLU A 168 3.97 23.48 28.46
CA GLU A 168 4.96 22.51 27.99
C GLU A 168 4.54 21.09 28.34
N GLU A 169 3.96 20.91 29.52
CA GLU A 169 3.46 19.63 30.03
C GLU A 169 2.29 19.11 29.20
N ALA A 170 1.33 19.99 28.87
CA ALA A 170 0.20 19.63 28.01
C ALA A 170 0.68 19.19 26.63
N ARG A 171 1.54 19.98 25.98
CA ARG A 171 2.14 19.62 24.68
C ARG A 171 2.95 18.32 24.76
N GLY A 172 3.72 18.14 25.83
CA GLY A 172 4.51 16.92 26.04
C GLY A 172 3.65 15.67 26.24
N ALA A 173 2.50 15.80 26.92
CA ALA A 173 1.57 14.70 27.13
C ALA A 173 0.82 14.34 25.84
N VAL A 174 0.35 15.34 25.07
CA VAL A 174 -0.28 15.11 23.76
C VAL A 174 0.71 14.44 22.79
N ALA A 175 1.97 14.88 22.75
CA ALA A 175 3.00 14.26 21.91
C ALA A 175 3.28 12.80 22.28
N ALA A 176 3.39 12.50 23.58
CA ALA A 176 3.58 11.12 24.05
C ALA A 176 2.36 10.23 23.76
N LYS A 177 1.13 10.78 23.78
CA LYS A 177 -0.07 10.05 23.35
C LYS A 177 -0.05 9.76 21.85
N GLU A 178 0.36 10.74 21.04
CA GLU A 178 0.48 10.56 19.59
C GLU A 178 1.49 9.45 19.26
N GLU A 179 2.64 9.40 19.94
CA GLU A 179 3.64 8.34 19.81
C GLU A 179 3.08 6.96 20.20
N ALA A 180 2.31 6.87 21.30
CA ALA A 180 1.67 5.62 21.69
C ALA A 180 0.65 5.12 20.64
N TYR A 181 -0.15 6.04 20.07
CA TYR A 181 -1.08 5.71 18.98
C TYR A 181 -0.35 5.33 17.69
N TRP A 182 0.79 5.96 17.40
CA TRP A 182 1.62 5.62 16.25
C TRP A 182 2.10 4.17 16.30
N HIS A 183 2.64 3.71 17.43
CA HIS A 183 3.07 2.32 17.57
C HIS A 183 1.92 1.31 17.42
N ARG A 184 0.73 1.65 17.93
CA ARG A 184 -0.47 0.84 17.73
C ARG A 184 -0.96 0.82 16.29
N LEU A 185 -0.85 1.94 15.59
CA LEU A 185 -1.14 2.02 14.17
C LEU A 185 -0.19 1.14 13.36
N GLN A 186 1.11 1.15 13.68
CA GLN A 186 2.09 0.26 13.04
C GLN A 186 1.77 -1.22 13.26
N GLU A 187 1.41 -1.62 14.48
CA GLU A 187 0.95 -3.00 14.74
C GLU A 187 -0.31 -3.37 13.95
N ALA A 188 -1.25 -2.43 13.77
CA ALA A 188 -2.45 -2.66 12.96
C ALA A 188 -2.13 -2.74 11.45
N ASP A 189 -1.08 -2.06 11.00
CA ASP A 189 -0.60 -2.06 9.62
C ASP A 189 0.21 -3.31 9.26
N ASP A 190 0.88 -3.92 10.24
CA ASP A 190 1.70 -5.11 10.05
C ASP A 190 0.87 -6.39 9.89
N GLU A 191 -0.46 -6.31 10.05
CA GLU A 191 -1.51 -7.30 9.75
C GLU A 191 -1.03 -8.76 9.69
N TYR A 192 -0.37 -9.19 10.77
CA TYR A 192 -0.02 -10.59 10.97
C TYR A 192 -1.30 -11.29 11.47
N GLU A 193 -1.88 -12.10 10.58
CA GLU A 193 -2.77 -13.23 10.90
C GLU A 193 -4.10 -12.94 11.63
N GLY A 194 -4.78 -11.80 11.45
CA GLY A 194 -6.16 -11.64 11.94
C GLY A 194 -6.40 -11.87 13.45
N LYS A 195 -5.32 -11.91 14.26
CA LYS A 195 -5.35 -12.17 15.71
C LYS A 195 -5.45 -10.89 16.54
N VAL A 196 -5.19 -9.72 15.92
CA VAL A 196 -5.29 -8.41 16.58
C VAL A 196 -6.47 -7.63 15.99
N LYS A 197 -7.59 -7.56 16.73
CA LYS A 197 -8.83 -6.84 16.35
C LYS A 197 -8.75 -5.32 16.54
N HIS A 198 -7.60 -4.70 16.30
CA HIS A 198 -7.52 -3.25 16.41
C HIS A 198 -7.79 -2.61 15.05
N SER A 199 -8.77 -1.71 14.99
CA SER A 199 -9.09 -1.01 13.76
C SER A 199 -8.01 0.03 13.48
N ARG A 200 -7.25 -0.12 12.40
CA ARG A 200 -6.34 0.91 11.87
C ARG A 200 -7.01 2.30 11.83
N GLU A 201 -8.27 2.34 11.41
CA GLU A 201 -9.08 3.55 11.35
C GLU A 201 -9.32 4.20 12.73
N LEU A 202 -9.38 3.40 13.81
CA LEU A 202 -9.50 3.91 15.17
C LEU A 202 -8.25 4.73 15.56
N PHE A 203 -7.06 4.16 15.37
CA PHE A 203 -5.82 4.84 15.75
C PHE A 203 -5.53 6.05 14.86
N ARG A 204 -5.81 5.95 13.56
CA ARG A 204 -5.74 7.10 12.66
C ARG A 204 -6.60 8.27 13.16
N ARG A 205 -7.87 8.01 13.49
CA ARG A 205 -8.79 9.03 14.05
C ARG A 205 -8.32 9.59 15.38
N GLN A 206 -7.74 8.75 16.25
CA GLN A 206 -7.19 9.18 17.53
C GLN A 206 -5.97 10.09 17.35
N MET A 207 -5.11 9.84 16.36
CA MET A 207 -3.99 10.74 16.04
C MET A 207 -4.46 12.06 15.43
N GLU A 208 -5.42 11.99 14.49
CA GLU A 208 -6.01 13.18 13.86
C GLU A 208 -6.69 14.10 14.88
N SER A 209 -7.34 13.54 15.90
CA SER A 209 -7.98 14.34 16.95
C SER A 209 -7.00 15.08 17.85
N LEU A 210 -5.73 14.65 17.93
CA LEU A 210 -4.68 15.36 18.67
C LEU A 210 -4.16 16.59 17.89
N GLY A 211 -4.34 16.63 16.57
CA GLY A 211 -4.02 17.80 15.73
C GLY A 211 -2.53 18.16 15.61
N LEU A 212 -1.61 17.27 16.01
CA LEU A 212 -0.17 17.52 15.98
C LEU A 212 0.44 17.30 14.57
N GLY A 213 0.01 16.23 13.89
CA GLY A 213 0.51 15.91 12.55
C GLY A 213 1.97 15.46 12.52
N THR A 214 2.55 15.04 13.66
CA THR A 214 3.97 14.64 13.77
C THR A 214 4.28 13.49 12.83
N TYR A 215 3.36 12.54 12.73
CA TYR A 215 3.47 11.35 11.87
C TYR A 215 2.62 11.45 10.60
N ALA A 216 2.15 12.66 10.24
CA ALA A 216 1.20 12.81 9.12
C ALA A 216 1.77 12.26 7.80
N LYS A 217 3.07 12.43 7.54
CA LYS A 217 3.72 11.93 6.32
C LYS A 217 3.82 10.40 6.29
N GLU A 218 4.11 9.82 7.44
CA GLU A 218 4.24 8.38 7.65
C GLU A 218 2.85 7.69 7.59
N ILE A 219 1.82 8.33 8.12
CA ILE A 219 0.40 7.90 8.04
C ILE A 219 -0.13 8.04 6.61
N GLU A 220 0.19 9.15 5.92
CA GLU A 220 -0.11 9.34 4.50
C GLU A 220 0.54 8.25 3.63
N GLY A 221 1.61 7.60 4.12
CA GLY A 221 2.28 6.48 3.49
C GLY A 221 2.94 6.85 2.17
N ARG A 222 3.51 8.05 2.08
CA ARG A 222 4.20 8.53 0.87
C ARG A 222 5.64 8.02 0.82
N GLY A 223 6.14 7.66 -0.36
CA GLY A 223 7.52 7.20 -0.58
C GLY A 223 8.22 8.04 -1.65
N GLU A 224 9.45 8.46 -1.37
CA GLU A 224 10.31 9.06 -2.40
C GLU A 224 10.91 7.95 -3.26
N VAL A 225 10.71 8.04 -4.57
CA VAL A 225 11.40 7.22 -5.56
C VAL A 225 12.63 7.98 -6.03
N VAL A 226 13.79 7.35 -5.93
CA VAL A 226 15.07 7.85 -6.46
C VAL A 226 15.59 6.85 -7.49
N LEU A 227 15.71 7.28 -8.73
CA LEU A 227 15.99 6.39 -9.86
C LEU A 227 17.04 6.99 -10.80
N GLU A 228 18.06 6.21 -11.13
CA GLU A 228 19.04 6.53 -12.17
C GLU A 228 19.17 5.39 -13.18
N THR A 229 19.63 5.71 -14.39
CA THR A 229 19.79 4.72 -15.45
C THR A 229 21.16 4.82 -16.11
N THR A 230 21.68 3.68 -16.56
CA THR A 230 22.83 3.60 -17.46
C THR A 230 22.42 2.99 -18.80
N PRO A 231 22.52 3.72 -19.92
CA PRO A 231 22.90 5.14 -20.01
C PRO A 231 21.82 6.10 -19.45
N PRO A 232 22.19 7.35 -19.12
CA PRO A 232 21.25 8.40 -18.73
C PRO A 232 20.38 8.83 -19.92
N GLY A 233 19.35 9.65 -19.69
CA GLY A 233 18.46 10.15 -20.74
C GLY A 233 17.32 9.18 -21.08
N ALA A 234 16.81 8.44 -20.10
CA ALA A 234 15.69 7.51 -20.26
C ALA A 234 14.41 8.13 -19.66
N SER A 235 13.28 8.01 -20.37
CA SER A 235 11.97 8.45 -19.88
C SER A 235 11.43 7.44 -18.88
N VAL A 236 10.89 7.94 -17.78
CA VAL A 236 10.31 7.14 -16.69
C VAL A 236 8.80 7.38 -16.68
N HIS A 237 8.04 6.29 -16.76
CA HIS A 237 6.59 6.28 -16.75
C HIS A 237 6.08 5.50 -15.55
N CYS A 238 5.11 6.06 -14.82
CA CYS A 238 4.55 5.50 -13.61
C CYS A 238 3.17 4.90 -13.87
N PHE A 239 2.99 3.65 -13.48
CA PHE A 239 1.71 2.97 -13.50
C PHE A 239 1.39 2.54 -12.06
N ARG A 240 0.14 2.71 -11.64
CA ARG A 240 -0.35 2.17 -10.37
C ARG A 240 -1.04 0.84 -10.63
N PHE A 241 -0.73 -0.18 -9.84
CA PHE A 241 -1.44 -1.44 -9.92
C PHE A 241 -2.80 -1.31 -9.23
N GLU A 242 -3.87 -1.52 -9.98
CA GLU A 242 -5.24 -1.61 -9.47
C GLU A 242 -5.69 -3.07 -9.55
N GLU A 243 -6.35 -3.57 -8.51
CA GLU A 243 -6.84 -4.94 -8.51
C GLU A 243 -8.13 -5.06 -9.32
N GLU A 244 -8.12 -5.94 -10.32
CA GLU A 244 -9.28 -6.29 -11.14
C GLU A 244 -9.35 -7.82 -11.26
N GLU A 245 -10.43 -8.43 -10.79
CA GLU A 245 -10.62 -9.90 -10.81
C GLU A 245 -9.49 -10.70 -10.14
N ARG A 246 -8.98 -10.22 -9.00
CA ARG A 246 -7.81 -10.79 -8.29
C ARG A 246 -6.52 -10.75 -9.12
N ARG A 247 -6.40 -9.78 -10.03
CA ARG A 247 -5.20 -9.53 -10.83
C ARG A 247 -4.81 -8.08 -10.73
N LEU A 248 -3.52 -7.82 -10.62
CA LEU A 248 -2.99 -6.47 -10.62
C LEU A 248 -2.88 -5.94 -12.06
N ALA A 249 -3.64 -4.90 -12.36
CA ALA A 249 -3.66 -4.20 -13.64
C ALA A 249 -2.85 -2.90 -13.53
N PRO A 250 -1.75 -2.71 -14.30
CA PRO A 250 -1.04 -1.43 -14.34
C PRO A 250 -1.89 -0.37 -15.06
N VAL A 251 -2.35 0.62 -14.30
CA VAL A 251 -3.10 1.78 -14.79
C VAL A 251 -2.17 3.00 -14.87
N PRO A 252 -2.18 3.80 -15.96
CA PRO A 252 -1.33 4.98 -16.08
C PRO A 252 -1.58 5.95 -14.91
N PHE A 253 -0.50 6.41 -14.27
CA PHE A 253 -0.60 7.16 -13.02
C PHE A 253 0.23 8.45 -13.04
N ASP A 254 -0.43 9.60 -12.84
CA ASP A 254 0.24 10.88 -12.59
C ASP A 254 0.59 10.99 -11.10
N ALA A 255 1.89 10.86 -10.82
CA ALA A 255 2.45 10.97 -9.48
C ALA A 255 2.17 12.32 -8.81
N ARG A 256 1.99 13.41 -9.60
CA ARG A 256 1.76 14.75 -9.05
C ARG A 256 0.31 14.94 -8.66
N SER A 257 -0.64 14.66 -9.56
CA SER A 257 -2.07 14.79 -9.25
C SER A 257 -2.55 13.75 -8.23
N GLY A 258 -1.91 12.57 -8.21
CA GLY A 258 -2.24 11.48 -7.29
C GLY A 258 -1.68 11.62 -5.87
N LEU A 259 -0.83 12.63 -5.58
CA LEU A 259 -0.08 12.70 -4.32
C LEU A 259 -0.97 12.87 -3.07
N GLU A 260 -2.04 13.66 -3.18
CA GLU A 260 -3.01 13.88 -2.10
C GLU A 260 -4.15 12.86 -2.14
N ASP A 261 -4.59 12.48 -3.34
CA ASP A 261 -5.69 11.56 -3.58
C ASP A 261 -5.31 10.63 -4.74
N PRO A 262 -4.96 9.36 -4.47
CA PRO A 262 -4.54 8.42 -5.51
C PRO A 262 -5.57 8.28 -6.65
N ALA A 263 -6.86 8.46 -6.38
CA ALA A 263 -7.89 8.38 -7.41
C ALA A 263 -7.73 9.48 -8.49
N ARG A 264 -7.21 10.65 -8.12
CA ARG A 264 -6.92 11.75 -9.07
C ARG A 264 -5.68 11.51 -9.93
N GLY A 265 -4.82 10.58 -9.50
CA GLY A 265 -3.64 10.17 -10.25
C GLY A 265 -3.94 9.19 -11.38
N LEU A 266 -5.06 8.45 -11.29
CA LEU A 266 -5.43 7.46 -12.30
C LEU A 266 -5.85 8.12 -13.61
N ALA A 267 -5.05 7.95 -14.65
CA ALA A 267 -5.31 8.51 -15.99
C ALA A 267 -6.03 7.52 -16.92
N GLY A 268 -6.65 6.46 -16.39
CA GLY A 268 -7.40 5.49 -17.18
C GLY A 268 -8.09 4.46 -16.30
N THR A 269 -8.87 3.58 -16.94
CA THR A 269 -9.44 2.40 -16.29
C THR A 269 -8.75 1.14 -16.80
N PRO A 270 -8.84 0.04 -16.06
CA PRO A 270 -8.58 -1.26 -16.62
C PRO A 270 -9.57 -1.57 -17.80
N GLY A 271 -9.14 -1.80 -19.06
CA GLY A 271 -9.82 -2.59 -20.10
C GLY A 271 -9.08 -3.83 -20.69
N LEU A 272 -9.80 -4.64 -21.47
CA LEU A 272 -9.27 -5.83 -22.16
C LEU A 272 -8.54 -5.48 -23.45
N HIS A 273 -7.37 -6.09 -23.68
CA HIS A 273 -6.61 -5.91 -24.92
C HIS A 273 -6.45 -7.21 -25.69
N VAL A 274 -6.62 -7.12 -27.01
CA VAL A 274 -6.43 -8.24 -27.93
C VAL A 274 -4.94 -8.37 -28.21
N GLU A 275 -4.29 -9.35 -27.60
CA GLU A 275 -2.88 -9.64 -27.86
C GLU A 275 -2.70 -10.29 -29.23
N ARG A 276 -3.58 -11.25 -29.54
CA ARG A 276 -3.57 -11.98 -30.80
C ARG A 276 -4.96 -12.50 -31.13
N VAL A 277 -5.29 -12.52 -32.41
CA VAL A 277 -6.41 -13.28 -32.95
C VAL A 277 -5.87 -14.64 -33.36
N THR A 278 -6.27 -15.69 -32.65
CA THR A 278 -5.81 -17.07 -32.90
C THR A 278 -6.60 -17.73 -34.02
N ARG A 279 -7.88 -17.35 -34.19
CA ARG A 279 -8.72 -17.76 -35.31
C ARG A 279 -9.51 -16.57 -35.84
N PRO A 280 -9.31 -16.15 -37.10
CA PRO A 280 -9.93 -14.94 -37.63
C PRO A 280 -11.41 -15.11 -38.01
N ILE A 281 -11.94 -16.34 -38.04
CA ILE A 281 -13.31 -16.59 -38.51
C ILE A 281 -14.33 -15.93 -37.56
N GLY A 282 -15.01 -14.89 -38.05
CA GLY A 282 -16.04 -14.15 -37.31
C GLY A 282 -15.51 -13.09 -36.33
N SER A 283 -14.19 -12.96 -36.17
CA SER A 283 -13.55 -12.00 -35.26
C SER A 283 -13.20 -10.69 -35.98
N PRO A 284 -13.76 -9.53 -35.57
CA PRO A 284 -13.45 -8.22 -36.18
C PRO A 284 -12.20 -7.56 -35.57
N PHE A 285 -11.57 -8.23 -34.61
CA PHE A 285 -10.47 -7.68 -33.82
C PHE A 285 -9.13 -7.78 -34.54
N GLN A 286 -8.19 -6.94 -34.11
CA GLN A 286 -6.79 -6.95 -34.50
C GLN A 286 -5.91 -6.99 -33.25
N ALA A 287 -4.69 -7.50 -33.39
CA ALA A 287 -3.71 -7.42 -32.33
C ALA A 287 -3.45 -5.94 -31.99
N GLY A 288 -3.53 -5.58 -30.71
CA GLY A 288 -3.41 -4.22 -30.19
C GLY A 288 -4.74 -3.53 -29.91
N ASP A 289 -5.88 -4.05 -30.38
CA ASP A 289 -7.19 -3.48 -30.07
C ASP A 289 -7.47 -3.51 -28.57
N ARG A 290 -8.03 -2.42 -28.03
CA ARG A 290 -8.61 -2.38 -26.68
C ARG A 290 -10.12 -2.46 -26.79
N ILE A 291 -10.73 -3.44 -26.13
CA ILE A 291 -12.19 -3.60 -26.13
C ILE A 291 -12.77 -2.61 -25.12
N ALA A 292 -13.56 -1.65 -25.59
CA ALA A 292 -14.24 -0.67 -24.75
C ALA A 292 -15.64 -1.17 -24.35
N LYS A 293 -16.47 -1.49 -25.34
CA LYS A 293 -17.84 -1.99 -25.10
C LYS A 293 -18.19 -3.19 -25.95
N VAL A 294 -18.96 -4.10 -25.38
CA VAL A 294 -19.54 -5.25 -26.08
C VAL A 294 -21.04 -5.21 -25.87
N ASN A 295 -21.80 -5.25 -26.97
CA ASN A 295 -23.26 -5.24 -26.94
C ASN A 295 -23.84 -4.07 -26.11
N GLY A 296 -23.23 -2.88 -26.25
CA GLY A 296 -23.60 -1.65 -25.55
C GLY A 296 -23.19 -1.58 -24.07
N ARG A 297 -22.47 -2.58 -23.54
CA ARG A 297 -21.99 -2.61 -22.14
C ARG A 297 -20.49 -2.36 -22.07
N GLU A 298 -20.06 -1.53 -21.11
CA GLU A 298 -18.65 -1.36 -20.76
C GLU A 298 -18.02 -2.72 -20.43
N THR A 299 -16.82 -2.96 -20.98
CA THR A 299 -16.16 -4.27 -20.91
C THR A 299 -14.74 -4.13 -20.36
N PRO A 300 -14.58 -3.71 -19.08
CA PRO A 300 -13.27 -3.54 -18.47
C PRO A 300 -12.55 -4.88 -18.26
N SER A 301 -13.29 -5.97 -18.03
CA SER A 301 -12.72 -7.23 -17.54
C SER A 301 -13.31 -8.47 -18.20
N ARG A 302 -12.72 -9.64 -17.95
CA ARG A 302 -13.12 -10.89 -18.62
C ARG A 302 -14.52 -11.33 -18.19
N SER A 303 -14.91 -11.07 -16.95
CA SER A 303 -16.26 -11.30 -16.43
C SER A 303 -17.25 -10.31 -17.04
N ALA A 304 -16.86 -9.05 -17.23
CA ALA A 304 -17.71 -8.09 -17.95
C ALA A 304 -17.94 -8.54 -19.41
N LEU A 305 -16.91 -9.06 -20.09
CA LEU A 305 -17.03 -9.65 -21.43
C LEU A 305 -17.96 -10.86 -21.42
N ALA A 306 -17.76 -11.80 -20.49
CA ALA A 306 -18.61 -12.98 -20.36
C ALA A 306 -20.08 -12.60 -20.11
N SER A 307 -20.32 -11.60 -19.26
CA SER A 307 -21.66 -11.06 -18.96
C SER A 307 -22.29 -10.35 -20.15
N ALA A 308 -21.52 -9.58 -20.92
CA ALA A 308 -21.99 -8.92 -22.13
C ALA A 308 -22.37 -9.91 -23.25
N LEU A 309 -21.72 -11.07 -23.26
CA LEU A 309 -21.99 -12.17 -24.19
C LEU A 309 -23.04 -13.17 -23.68
N ALA A 310 -23.47 -13.05 -22.42
CA ALA A 310 -24.31 -14.04 -21.76
C ALA A 310 -25.65 -14.22 -22.48
N GLY A 311 -26.01 -15.48 -22.77
CA GLY A 311 -27.31 -15.84 -23.39
C GLY A 311 -27.45 -15.51 -24.87
N LEU A 312 -26.40 -15.04 -25.54
CA LEU A 312 -26.41 -14.87 -27.00
C LEU A 312 -26.55 -16.20 -27.73
N ALA A 313 -27.46 -16.25 -28.71
CA ALA A 313 -27.63 -17.39 -29.60
C ALA A 313 -26.44 -17.53 -30.56
N ALA A 314 -26.30 -18.71 -31.17
CA ALA A 314 -25.35 -18.90 -32.27
C ALA A 314 -25.68 -17.94 -33.44
N ASP A 315 -24.65 -17.48 -34.15
CA ASP A 315 -24.70 -16.52 -35.26
C ASP A 315 -25.30 -15.14 -34.93
N ALA A 316 -25.62 -14.86 -33.66
CA ALA A 316 -26.04 -13.53 -33.24
C ALA A 316 -24.93 -12.51 -33.50
N ALA A 317 -25.24 -11.47 -34.25
CA ALA A 317 -24.32 -10.37 -34.52
C ALA A 317 -24.59 -9.19 -33.60
N ILE A 318 -23.58 -8.73 -32.88
CA ILE A 318 -23.65 -7.66 -31.88
C ILE A 318 -22.71 -6.50 -32.23
N PRO A 319 -23.02 -5.27 -31.79
CA PRO A 319 -22.07 -4.17 -31.88
C PRO A 319 -20.95 -4.31 -30.85
N VAL A 320 -19.73 -3.92 -31.22
CA VAL A 320 -18.58 -3.79 -30.32
C VAL A 320 -17.89 -2.46 -30.58
N GLU A 321 -17.43 -1.79 -29.52
CA GLU A 321 -16.59 -0.59 -29.61
C GLU A 321 -15.17 -0.97 -29.19
N VAL A 322 -14.19 -0.67 -30.04
CA VAL A 322 -12.77 -0.92 -29.79
C VAL A 322 -11.97 0.36 -29.97
N GLU A 323 -10.96 0.55 -29.14
CA GLU A 323 -9.95 1.58 -29.36
C GLU A 323 -8.79 0.98 -30.15
N ARG A 324 -8.53 1.55 -31.34
CA ARG A 324 -7.51 1.13 -32.29
C ARG A 324 -6.70 2.35 -32.72
N GLY A 325 -5.39 2.34 -32.48
CA GLY A 325 -4.51 3.47 -32.82
C GLY A 325 -4.93 4.80 -32.16
N GLY A 326 -5.48 4.75 -30.95
CA GLY A 326 -5.97 5.92 -30.20
C GLY A 326 -7.32 6.47 -30.67
N LYS A 327 -8.06 5.73 -31.52
CA LYS A 327 -9.40 6.10 -31.98
C LYS A 327 -10.41 5.04 -31.60
N LEU A 328 -11.60 5.47 -31.19
CA LEU A 328 -12.73 4.58 -30.94
C LEU A 328 -13.40 4.21 -32.28
N GLU A 329 -13.50 2.92 -32.57
CA GLU A 329 -14.14 2.34 -33.75
C GLU A 329 -15.32 1.46 -33.31
N SER A 330 -16.42 1.52 -34.06
CA SER A 330 -17.57 0.63 -33.86
C SER A 330 -17.58 -0.46 -34.93
N LEU A 331 -17.58 -1.72 -34.51
CA LEU A 331 -17.50 -2.89 -35.37
C LEU A 331 -18.71 -3.80 -35.11
N LYS A 332 -18.98 -4.69 -36.07
CA LYS A 332 -19.97 -5.76 -35.94
C LYS A 332 -19.26 -7.07 -35.67
N TRP A 333 -19.67 -7.79 -34.63
CA TRP A 333 -19.04 -9.03 -34.19
C TRP A 333 -20.06 -10.17 -34.08
N THR A 334 -19.69 -11.35 -34.61
CA THR A 334 -20.42 -12.60 -34.39
C THR A 334 -19.56 -13.52 -33.50
N PRO A 335 -19.70 -13.44 -32.16
CA PRO A 335 -18.83 -14.14 -31.21
C PRO A 335 -18.99 -15.67 -31.24
N PHE A 336 -20.16 -16.18 -31.65
CA PHE A 336 -20.48 -17.61 -31.57
C PHE A 336 -20.97 -18.17 -32.92
N PRO A 337 -20.08 -18.44 -33.90
CA PRO A 337 -20.49 -18.99 -35.19
C PRO A 337 -21.07 -20.41 -35.03
N ALA A 338 -22.24 -20.69 -35.60
CA ALA A 338 -22.94 -21.97 -35.39
C ALA A 338 -22.12 -23.20 -35.82
N ASP A 339 -21.32 -23.08 -36.88
CA ASP A 339 -20.44 -24.14 -37.37
C ASP A 339 -19.41 -24.58 -36.32
N PHE A 340 -18.97 -23.67 -35.44
CA PHE A 340 -18.09 -24.01 -34.34
C PHE A 340 -18.80 -24.84 -33.26
N TYR A 341 -20.11 -24.73 -33.07
CA TYR A 341 -20.82 -25.41 -31.98
C TYR A 341 -21.51 -26.72 -32.40
N ARG A 342 -21.67 -26.96 -33.71
CA ARG A 342 -22.47 -28.08 -34.27
C ARG A 342 -22.12 -29.48 -33.71
N GLU A 343 -20.87 -29.74 -33.39
CA GLU A 343 -20.37 -31.05 -32.93
C GLU A 343 -19.72 -31.00 -31.54
N ARG A 344 -19.91 -29.91 -30.78
CA ARG A 344 -19.23 -29.68 -29.49
C ARG A 344 -20.26 -29.63 -28.36
N SER A 345 -20.29 -30.64 -27.50
CA SER A 345 -21.24 -30.73 -26.37
C SER A 345 -20.77 -30.04 -25.08
N LEU A 346 -19.45 -29.80 -24.94
CA LEU A 346 -18.85 -29.25 -23.72
C LEU A 346 -18.96 -27.72 -23.59
N VAL A 347 -19.26 -27.01 -24.69
CA VAL A 347 -19.37 -25.55 -24.74
C VAL A 347 -20.65 -25.14 -25.46
N GLN A 348 -21.24 -24.01 -25.08
CA GLN A 348 -22.51 -23.52 -25.65
C GLN A 348 -22.40 -22.03 -26.02
N PRO A 349 -23.07 -21.57 -27.09
CA PRO A 349 -23.20 -20.14 -27.39
C PRO A 349 -23.74 -19.37 -26.18
N GLY A 350 -23.21 -18.18 -25.94
CA GLY A 350 -23.64 -17.33 -24.83
C GLY A 350 -23.20 -17.79 -23.45
N ARG A 351 -22.39 -18.86 -23.33
CA ARG A 351 -21.74 -19.28 -22.09
C ARG A 351 -20.23 -19.38 -22.29
N LEU A 352 -19.52 -18.35 -21.85
CA LEU A 352 -18.07 -18.25 -22.02
C LEU A 352 -17.34 -19.02 -20.90
N LEU A 353 -16.62 -20.08 -21.27
CA LEU A 353 -15.76 -20.89 -20.40
C LEU A 353 -14.28 -20.68 -20.74
N ASP A 354 -13.97 -20.53 -22.03
CA ASP A 354 -12.61 -20.31 -22.51
C ASP A 354 -12.62 -19.31 -23.68
N ILE A 355 -11.93 -18.18 -23.50
CA ILE A 355 -11.91 -17.06 -24.44
C ILE A 355 -11.15 -17.42 -25.73
N ASP A 356 -9.98 -18.05 -25.62
CA ASP A 356 -9.18 -18.40 -26.80
C ASP A 356 -9.89 -19.50 -27.61
N PHE A 357 -10.39 -20.52 -26.91
CA PHE A 357 -11.08 -21.66 -27.51
C PHE A 357 -12.49 -21.33 -28.05
N GLN A 358 -13.25 -20.42 -27.44
CA GLN A 358 -14.59 -20.09 -27.98
C GLN A 358 -14.58 -18.89 -28.92
N LEU A 359 -13.75 -17.87 -28.65
CA LEU A 359 -13.79 -16.59 -29.38
C LEU A 359 -12.62 -16.44 -30.36
N GLY A 360 -11.60 -17.30 -30.28
CA GLY A 360 -10.40 -17.15 -31.12
C GLY A 360 -9.57 -15.93 -30.75
N LEU A 361 -9.65 -15.49 -29.49
CA LEU A 361 -8.99 -14.30 -28.98
C LEU A 361 -8.07 -14.67 -27.84
N ARG A 362 -6.80 -14.28 -27.97
CA ARG A 362 -5.90 -14.21 -26.83
C ARG A 362 -5.95 -12.79 -26.29
N LEU A 363 -6.53 -12.64 -25.10
CA LEU A 363 -6.55 -11.36 -24.41
C LEU A 363 -5.30 -11.25 -23.53
N GLY A 364 -4.50 -10.21 -23.78
CA GLY A 364 -3.33 -9.92 -22.96
C GLY A 364 -3.72 -9.50 -21.55
N GLY A 365 -2.77 -9.61 -20.62
CA GLY A 365 -2.80 -8.78 -19.42
C GLY A 365 -2.64 -7.33 -19.86
N TYR A 366 -3.41 -6.44 -19.24
CA TYR A 366 -3.23 -4.98 -19.22
C TYR A 366 -1.91 -4.46 -19.81
N PRO A 367 -1.84 -4.20 -21.14
CA PRO A 367 -0.67 -3.60 -21.73
C PRO A 367 -0.52 -2.18 -21.18
N LEU A 368 0.73 -1.75 -21.10
CA LEU A 368 1.06 -0.42 -20.60
C LEU A 368 0.59 0.64 -21.59
N ASP A 369 -0.41 1.41 -21.18
CA ASP A 369 -0.97 2.54 -21.92
C ASP A 369 -0.17 3.82 -21.60
N PHE A 370 0.75 4.21 -22.48
CA PHE A 370 1.68 5.32 -22.24
C PHE A 370 1.03 6.67 -22.49
N LYS A 371 0.13 7.07 -21.59
CA LYS A 371 -0.47 8.39 -21.63
C LYS A 371 0.52 9.49 -21.18
N PRO A 372 0.39 10.74 -21.66
CA PRO A 372 1.27 11.82 -21.24
C PRO A 372 1.34 12.03 -19.72
N GLU A 373 0.22 11.83 -19.03
CA GLU A 373 0.04 12.00 -17.58
C GLU A 373 0.91 11.04 -16.77
N CYS A 374 1.20 9.84 -17.30
CA CYS A 374 2.00 8.85 -16.58
C CYS A 374 3.50 9.14 -16.63
N ARG A 375 3.95 10.15 -17.36
CA ARG A 375 5.38 10.48 -17.47
C ARG A 375 5.87 11.18 -16.21
N ALA A 376 6.63 10.45 -15.39
CA ALA A 376 7.26 10.99 -14.17
C ALA A 376 8.44 11.93 -14.48
N GLY A 377 9.19 11.65 -15.55
CA GLY A 377 10.25 12.52 -16.05
C GLY A 377 11.30 11.79 -16.89
N VAL A 378 12.53 12.29 -16.91
CA VAL A 378 13.66 11.76 -17.67
C VAL A 378 14.90 11.70 -16.78
N THR A 379 15.63 10.58 -16.76
CA THR A 379 16.92 10.47 -16.08
C THR A 379 17.97 11.33 -16.80
N GLY A 380 18.87 12.01 -16.10
CA GLY A 380 19.81 12.95 -16.73
C GLY A 380 21.26 12.71 -16.36
N ASP A 381 22.17 13.34 -17.10
CA ASP A 381 23.62 13.38 -16.79
C ASP A 381 23.93 14.10 -15.46
N GLY A 382 22.94 14.83 -14.91
CA GLY A 382 23.02 15.56 -13.64
C GLY A 382 22.56 14.78 -12.40
N GLY A 383 22.23 13.49 -12.51
CA GLY A 383 21.86 12.63 -11.38
C GLY A 383 20.47 11.98 -11.46
N PRO A 384 20.04 11.28 -10.40
CA PRO A 384 18.79 10.52 -10.39
C PRO A 384 17.56 11.42 -10.49
N ILE A 385 16.49 10.90 -11.11
CA ILE A 385 15.16 11.50 -10.99
C ILE A 385 14.58 11.22 -9.61
N ARG A 386 13.86 12.20 -9.06
CA ARG A 386 13.18 12.12 -7.76
C ARG A 386 11.71 12.50 -7.91
N PHE A 387 10.82 11.69 -7.38
CA PHE A 387 9.40 12.01 -7.26
C PHE A 387 8.78 11.22 -6.11
N VAL A 388 7.64 11.71 -5.60
CA VAL A 388 6.95 11.10 -4.46
C VAL A 388 5.70 10.38 -4.97
N LEU A 389 5.45 9.18 -4.44
CA LEU A 389 4.25 8.41 -4.70
C LEU A 389 3.47 8.22 -3.39
N PRO A 390 2.12 8.22 -3.41
CA PRO A 390 1.34 7.81 -2.26
C PRO A 390 1.46 6.30 -2.03
N ARG A 391 0.94 5.79 -0.91
CA ARG A 391 0.93 4.35 -0.60
C ARG A 391 0.29 3.54 -1.73
N GLY A 392 0.92 2.43 -2.11
CA GLY A 392 0.40 1.51 -3.11
C GLY A 392 1.48 0.74 -3.84
N SER A 393 1.03 -0.12 -4.77
CA SER A 393 1.89 -0.88 -5.67
C SER A 393 1.92 -0.20 -7.02
N TYR A 394 3.11 -0.07 -7.59
CA TYR A 394 3.36 0.63 -8.84
C TYR A 394 4.29 -0.18 -9.74
N LEU A 395 4.26 0.16 -11.01
CA LEU A 395 5.22 -0.27 -12.00
C LEU A 395 5.84 0.97 -12.64
N LEU A 396 7.17 1.06 -12.56
CA LEU A 396 7.93 2.03 -13.34
C LEU A 396 8.37 1.37 -14.64
N ALA A 397 7.94 1.95 -15.76
CA ALA A 397 8.39 1.57 -17.09
C ALA A 397 9.42 2.60 -17.59
N ILE A 398 10.60 2.13 -17.94
CA ILE A 398 11.73 2.98 -18.32
C ILE A 398 12.02 2.76 -19.80
N GLU A 399 11.97 3.83 -20.58
CA GLU A 399 12.12 3.81 -22.03
C GLU A 399 13.25 4.71 -22.52
N LYS A 400 14.06 4.16 -23.43
CA LYS A 400 15.08 4.92 -24.16
C LYS A 400 15.19 4.37 -25.58
N GLU A 401 15.29 5.25 -26.55
CA GLU A 401 15.42 4.87 -27.97
C GLU A 401 16.64 3.95 -28.18
N GLY A 402 16.43 2.82 -28.85
CA GLY A 402 17.45 1.79 -29.09
C GLY A 402 17.68 0.81 -27.93
N PHE A 403 16.98 0.97 -26.81
CA PHE A 403 17.08 0.09 -25.64
C PHE A 403 15.76 -0.63 -25.36
N ALA A 404 15.87 -1.84 -24.80
CA ALA A 404 14.72 -2.60 -24.36
C ALA A 404 14.12 -1.94 -23.10
N ARG A 405 12.79 -1.92 -23.03
CA ARG A 405 12.04 -1.36 -21.89
C ARG A 405 12.35 -2.13 -20.61
N ALA A 406 12.90 -1.44 -19.61
CA ALA A 406 13.03 -1.96 -18.27
C ALA A 406 11.74 -1.72 -17.47
N ARG A 407 11.43 -2.66 -16.57
CA ARG A 407 10.22 -2.67 -15.74
C ARG A 407 10.61 -2.89 -14.29
N ILE A 408 10.18 -2.01 -13.40
CA ILE A 408 10.54 -2.07 -11.98
C ILE A 408 9.26 -1.96 -11.14
N PRO A 409 8.87 -3.04 -10.44
CA PRO A 409 7.81 -2.93 -9.46
C PRO A 409 8.28 -2.08 -8.27
N VAL A 410 7.42 -1.19 -7.80
CA VAL A 410 7.67 -0.30 -6.67
C VAL A 410 6.51 -0.44 -5.70
N SER A 411 6.80 -0.81 -4.46
CA SER A 411 5.79 -0.85 -3.39
C SER A 411 6.08 0.24 -2.37
N VAL A 412 5.14 1.17 -2.23
CA VAL A 412 5.16 2.21 -1.19
C VAL A 412 4.22 1.72 -0.09
N PRO A 413 4.75 1.33 1.08
CA PRO A 413 5.49 2.21 1.98
C PRO A 413 6.84 1.63 2.49
N ALA A 414 7.50 0.77 1.70
CA ALA A 414 8.83 0.25 2.04
C ALA A 414 9.91 1.34 1.85
N HIS A 415 10.98 1.31 2.66
CA HIS A 415 12.19 2.06 2.32
C HIS A 415 12.74 1.51 1.01
N MET A 416 12.56 2.27 -0.07
CA MET A 416 13.17 1.98 -1.36
C MET A 416 14.56 2.59 -1.37
N PRO A 417 15.64 1.78 -1.40
CA PRO A 417 16.95 2.32 -1.66
C PRO A 417 16.98 2.95 -3.06
N PRO A 418 17.84 3.94 -3.31
CA PRO A 418 18.05 4.48 -4.65
C PRO A 418 18.30 3.35 -5.66
N ALA A 419 17.51 3.33 -6.73
CA ALA A 419 17.59 2.28 -7.75
C ALA A 419 18.49 2.73 -8.89
N HIS A 420 19.48 1.89 -9.23
CA HIS A 420 20.30 2.04 -10.44
C HIS A 420 19.88 1.01 -11.48
N VAL A 421 19.52 1.46 -12.68
CA VAL A 421 18.96 0.59 -13.71
C VAL A 421 19.82 0.58 -14.95
N ARG A 422 20.42 -0.57 -15.22
CA ARG A 422 21.10 -0.79 -16.48
C ARG A 422 20.09 -1.08 -17.60
N LEU A 423 20.15 -0.29 -18.66
CA LEU A 423 19.36 -0.54 -19.87
C LEU A 423 20.16 -1.37 -20.87
N PHE A 424 19.52 -2.41 -21.38
CA PHE A 424 20.09 -3.28 -22.41
C PHE A 424 19.64 -2.80 -23.79
N ARG A 425 20.55 -2.82 -24.77
CA ARG A 425 20.18 -2.51 -26.15
C ARG A 425 19.17 -3.53 -26.66
N SER A 426 18.19 -3.09 -27.44
CA SER A 426 17.13 -3.98 -27.93
C SER A 426 17.66 -5.12 -28.81
N ASP A 427 18.75 -4.87 -29.55
CA ASP A 427 19.44 -5.86 -30.39
C ASP A 427 20.27 -6.88 -29.58
N GLY A 428 20.54 -6.59 -28.30
CA GLY A 428 21.26 -7.47 -27.38
C GLY A 428 20.36 -8.34 -26.50
N VAL A 429 19.03 -8.15 -26.54
CA VAL A 429 18.07 -8.99 -25.81
C VAL A 429 17.68 -10.17 -26.70
N PRO A 430 17.79 -11.43 -26.23
CA PRO A 430 17.35 -12.59 -27.00
C PRO A 430 15.88 -12.49 -27.41
N GLU A 431 15.55 -13.00 -28.60
CA GLU A 431 14.17 -13.00 -29.09
C GLU A 431 13.25 -13.75 -28.12
N GLY A 432 12.11 -13.15 -27.78
CA GLY A 432 11.15 -13.72 -26.82
C GLY A 432 11.51 -13.48 -25.34
N PHE A 433 12.62 -12.82 -25.03
CA PHE A 433 13.05 -12.53 -23.66
C PHE A 433 12.77 -11.08 -23.25
N LEU A 434 12.72 -10.86 -21.94
CA LEU A 434 12.58 -9.55 -21.31
C LEU A 434 13.75 -9.30 -20.35
N PRO A 435 14.33 -8.09 -20.33
CA PRO A 435 15.29 -7.69 -19.31
C PRO A 435 14.60 -7.50 -17.96
N VAL A 436 15.18 -8.10 -16.93
CA VAL A 436 14.87 -7.89 -15.52
C VAL A 436 16.07 -7.20 -14.89
N PRO A 437 15.94 -5.91 -14.52
CA PRO A 437 17.03 -5.18 -13.87
C PRO A 437 17.37 -5.75 -12.49
N ALA A 438 18.62 -5.61 -12.09
CA ALA A 438 19.09 -5.90 -10.75
C ALA A 438 18.35 -5.06 -9.70
N GLY A 439 18.17 -5.62 -8.50
CA GLY A 439 17.51 -4.90 -7.42
C GLY A 439 17.21 -5.76 -6.20
N GLU A 440 16.83 -5.08 -5.12
CA GLU A 440 16.25 -5.72 -3.94
C GLU A 440 14.75 -5.93 -4.14
N LEU A 441 14.26 -7.12 -3.80
CA LEU A 441 12.84 -7.43 -3.77
C LEU A 441 12.47 -8.22 -2.52
N THR A 442 11.19 -8.13 -2.15
CA THR A 442 10.59 -9.03 -1.15
C THR A 442 9.93 -10.18 -1.89
N ILE A 443 10.24 -11.41 -1.50
CA ILE A 443 9.60 -12.63 -1.99
C ILE A 443 8.91 -13.33 -0.83
N GLY A 444 7.87 -14.12 -1.12
CA GLY A 444 7.15 -14.91 -0.11
C GLY A 444 6.28 -14.09 0.86
N GLY A 445 5.74 -14.77 1.86
CA GLY A 445 4.94 -14.17 2.93
C GLY A 445 3.44 -14.07 2.67
N ASP A 446 2.93 -14.79 1.67
CA ASP A 446 1.48 -14.90 1.40
C ASP A 446 1.02 -16.31 1.76
N GLU A 447 0.53 -16.52 2.98
CA GLU A 447 0.13 -17.86 3.48
C GLU A 447 -1.04 -18.48 2.71
N GLU A 448 -1.80 -17.67 1.96
CA GLU A 448 -2.88 -18.16 1.10
C GLU A 448 -2.36 -18.65 -0.27
N ALA A 449 -1.10 -18.34 -0.61
CA ALA A 449 -0.47 -18.77 -1.85
C ALA A 449 -0.08 -20.26 -1.80
N TYR A 450 -0.32 -20.96 -2.91
CA TYR A 450 0.15 -22.33 -3.10
C TYR A 450 1.69 -22.35 -3.10
N GLU A 451 2.29 -23.18 -2.25
CA GLU A 451 3.76 -23.24 -2.04
C GLU A 451 4.37 -21.89 -1.64
N SER A 452 3.72 -21.18 -0.73
CA SER A 452 4.25 -19.90 -0.22
C SER A 452 5.66 -20.05 0.36
N LEU A 453 6.57 -19.20 -0.13
CA LEU A 453 7.90 -19.09 0.44
C LEU A 453 7.86 -18.22 1.71
N PRO A 454 8.77 -18.42 2.67
CA PRO A 454 9.01 -17.47 3.75
C PRO A 454 9.26 -16.06 3.21
N LYS A 455 8.69 -15.07 3.91
CA LYS A 455 8.92 -13.66 3.56
C LYS A 455 10.41 -13.34 3.72
N SER A 456 11.08 -13.04 2.62
CA SER A 456 12.51 -12.71 2.64
C SER A 456 12.83 -11.54 1.71
N ARG A 457 13.87 -10.79 2.06
CA ARG A 457 14.46 -9.78 1.16
C ARG A 457 15.66 -10.39 0.45
N VAL A 458 15.61 -10.36 -0.87
CA VAL A 458 16.67 -10.92 -1.71
C VAL A 458 17.15 -9.87 -2.70
N HIS A 459 18.45 -9.91 -2.99
CA HIS A 459 19.02 -9.17 -4.11
C HIS A 459 19.10 -10.10 -5.32
N VAL A 460 18.68 -9.62 -6.48
CA VAL A 460 18.88 -10.30 -7.76
C VAL A 460 19.73 -9.42 -8.67
N GLU A 461 20.64 -10.05 -9.40
CA GLU A 461 21.45 -9.43 -10.44
C GLU A 461 20.62 -9.21 -11.72
N ASP A 462 21.17 -8.49 -12.70
CA ASP A 462 20.55 -8.35 -14.02
C ASP A 462 20.40 -9.73 -14.70
N PHE A 463 19.21 -10.03 -15.25
CA PHE A 463 19.00 -11.23 -16.07
C PHE A 463 17.96 -11.03 -17.17
N PHE A 464 17.93 -11.95 -18.12
CA PHE A 464 16.87 -12.06 -19.12
C PHE A 464 15.95 -13.22 -18.76
N ILE A 465 14.63 -13.02 -18.84
CA ILE A 465 13.63 -14.07 -18.63
C ILE A 465 12.78 -14.25 -19.88
N ALA A 466 12.42 -15.48 -20.21
CA ALA A 466 11.50 -15.75 -21.31
C ALA A 466 10.15 -15.10 -20.99
N ARG A 467 9.55 -14.43 -21.98
CA ARG A 467 8.23 -13.78 -21.83
C ARG A 467 7.10 -14.80 -21.66
N ARG A 468 7.29 -16.02 -22.16
CA ARG A 468 6.31 -17.10 -22.20
C ARG A 468 6.96 -18.41 -21.79
N GLU A 469 6.15 -19.38 -21.38
CA GLU A 469 6.61 -20.73 -21.15
C GLU A 469 7.20 -21.33 -22.43
N THR A 470 8.23 -22.16 -22.29
CA THR A 470 8.73 -23.00 -23.38
C THR A 470 7.58 -23.82 -23.95
N THR A 471 7.48 -23.84 -25.27
CA THR A 471 6.41 -24.54 -26.00
C THR A 471 6.80 -25.97 -26.36
N PHE A 472 5.79 -26.81 -26.67
CA PHE A 472 6.05 -28.14 -27.24
C PHE A 472 6.86 -28.08 -28.54
N GLY A 473 6.61 -27.09 -29.40
CA GLY A 473 7.32 -26.90 -30.65
C GLY A 473 8.81 -26.68 -30.45
N GLU A 474 9.18 -25.77 -29.55
CA GLU A 474 10.59 -25.49 -29.21
C GLU A 474 11.28 -26.71 -28.59
N TYR A 475 10.59 -27.43 -27.71
CA TYR A 475 11.14 -28.63 -27.09
C TYR A 475 11.30 -29.81 -28.08
N LEU A 476 10.43 -29.92 -29.09
CA LEU A 476 10.58 -30.92 -30.15
C LEU A 476 11.82 -30.68 -31.00
N GLU A 477 12.27 -29.44 -31.18
CA GLU A 477 13.55 -29.18 -31.86
C GLU A 477 14.71 -29.84 -31.12
N PHE A 478 14.69 -29.74 -29.78
CA PHE A 478 15.65 -30.42 -28.92
C PHE A 478 15.56 -31.94 -29.06
N LEU A 479 14.37 -32.53 -28.92
CA LEU A 479 14.19 -33.99 -29.08
C LEU A 479 14.65 -34.47 -30.46
N ASN A 480 14.32 -33.73 -31.52
CA ASN A 480 14.77 -34.03 -32.88
C ASN A 480 16.30 -33.96 -33.02
N HIS A 481 16.96 -33.00 -32.36
CA HIS A 481 18.41 -32.91 -32.34
C HIS A 481 19.03 -34.16 -31.68
N LEU A 482 18.53 -34.57 -30.51
CA LEU A 482 19.05 -35.77 -29.83
C LEU A 482 18.78 -37.05 -30.62
N ARG A 483 17.58 -37.17 -31.21
CA ARG A 483 17.18 -38.31 -32.04
C ARG A 483 18.08 -38.48 -33.25
N ARG A 484 18.38 -37.38 -33.98
CA ARG A 484 19.30 -37.41 -35.14
C ARG A 484 20.71 -37.89 -34.80
N ARG A 485 21.12 -37.74 -33.54
CA ARG A 485 22.43 -38.19 -33.03
C ARG A 485 22.37 -39.56 -32.37
N ALA A 486 21.22 -40.23 -32.38
CA ALA A 486 20.97 -41.52 -31.72
C ALA A 486 21.27 -41.49 -30.22
N LEU A 487 20.88 -40.40 -29.55
CA LEU A 487 21.14 -40.19 -28.12
C LEU A 487 19.87 -40.29 -27.26
N ILE A 488 18.78 -40.81 -27.83
CA ILE A 488 17.55 -41.16 -27.12
C ILE A 488 17.35 -42.67 -27.24
N GLU A 489 17.11 -43.31 -26.10
CA GLU A 489 16.83 -44.75 -26.00
C GLU A 489 15.36 -45.05 -26.36
N PRO A 490 15.02 -46.32 -26.69
CA PRO A 490 13.65 -46.70 -27.06
C PRO A 490 12.58 -46.43 -25.98
N ASP A 491 13.00 -46.31 -24.72
CA ASP A 491 12.14 -46.02 -23.56
C ASP A 491 11.98 -44.51 -23.28
N GLY A 492 12.40 -43.65 -24.21
CA GLY A 492 12.28 -42.19 -24.11
C GLY A 492 13.27 -41.53 -23.14
N THR A 493 14.28 -42.28 -22.68
CA THR A 493 15.35 -41.74 -21.83
C THR A 493 16.58 -41.33 -22.63
N ALA A 494 17.40 -40.46 -22.04
CA ALA A 494 18.72 -40.12 -22.56
C ALA A 494 19.74 -40.01 -21.42
N SER A 495 21.00 -40.29 -21.73
CA SER A 495 22.10 -40.04 -20.80
C SER A 495 22.29 -38.54 -20.58
N LEU A 496 22.54 -38.14 -19.34
CA LEU A 496 22.88 -36.76 -18.98
C LEU A 496 24.11 -36.29 -19.75
N ARG A 497 24.05 -35.08 -20.30
CA ARG A 497 25.18 -34.42 -20.96
C ARG A 497 25.66 -33.19 -20.22
N ALA A 498 24.79 -32.56 -19.46
CA ALA A 498 25.15 -31.44 -18.63
C ALA A 498 26.15 -31.88 -17.54
N ASP A 499 27.07 -30.98 -17.18
CA ASP A 499 27.96 -31.18 -16.04
C ASP A 499 27.26 -30.79 -14.74
N TRP A 500 26.62 -31.78 -14.12
CA TRP A 500 25.92 -31.66 -12.83
C TRP A 500 26.86 -31.47 -11.63
N SER A 501 28.18 -31.44 -11.84
CA SER A 501 29.14 -31.09 -10.78
C SER A 501 29.28 -29.58 -10.57
N SER A 502 28.79 -28.77 -11.51
CA SER A 502 28.75 -27.31 -11.40
C SER A 502 27.97 -26.87 -10.15
N PRO A 503 28.51 -25.94 -9.35
CA PRO A 503 27.85 -25.46 -8.12
C PRO A 503 26.40 -25.02 -8.34
N GLU A 504 26.08 -24.46 -9.51
CA GLU A 504 24.76 -23.96 -9.86
C GLU A 504 23.71 -25.04 -10.16
N LEU A 505 24.12 -26.30 -10.35
CA LEU A 505 23.23 -27.42 -10.63
C LEU A 505 23.19 -28.47 -9.50
N ARG A 506 23.92 -28.23 -8.40
CA ARG A 506 24.02 -29.15 -7.26
C ARG A 506 22.68 -29.40 -6.59
N ASP A 507 21.85 -28.37 -6.45
CA ASP A 507 20.55 -28.44 -5.77
C ASP A 507 19.51 -29.24 -6.57
N PHE A 508 19.75 -29.44 -7.87
CA PHE A 508 18.84 -30.13 -8.79
C PHE A 508 19.24 -31.57 -9.09
N ARG A 509 20.26 -32.09 -8.39
CA ARG A 509 20.78 -33.44 -8.61
C ARG A 509 19.80 -34.49 -8.10
N GLN A 510 19.12 -35.18 -9.01
CA GLN A 510 18.35 -36.36 -8.66
C GLN A 510 19.27 -37.53 -8.28
N LEU A 511 19.00 -38.14 -7.14
CA LEU A 511 19.70 -39.29 -6.62
C LEU A 511 18.82 -40.54 -6.71
N ASP A 512 19.42 -41.67 -7.06
CA ASP A 512 18.74 -42.96 -6.97
C ASP A 512 18.57 -43.40 -5.51
N ALA A 513 17.90 -44.53 -5.29
CA ALA A 513 17.68 -45.09 -3.95
C ALA A 513 18.97 -45.35 -3.15
N ASN A 514 20.12 -45.43 -3.82
CA ASN A 514 21.44 -45.65 -3.23
C ASN A 514 22.27 -44.36 -3.14
N LYS A 515 21.66 -43.19 -3.33
CA LYS A 515 22.31 -41.88 -3.33
C LYS A 515 23.36 -41.71 -4.44
N ASN A 516 23.26 -42.46 -5.54
CA ASN A 516 24.08 -42.22 -6.73
C ASN A 516 23.42 -41.21 -7.67
N PRO A 517 24.22 -40.46 -8.46
CA PRO A 517 23.66 -39.57 -9.46
C PRO A 517 22.88 -40.37 -10.51
N VAL A 518 21.63 -40.01 -10.73
CA VAL A 518 20.86 -40.56 -11.85
C VAL A 518 21.56 -40.13 -13.13
N THR A 519 22.15 -41.07 -13.89
CA THR A 519 22.88 -40.75 -15.15
C THR A 519 22.00 -40.81 -16.40
N ARG A 520 20.78 -41.34 -16.28
CA ARG A 520 19.79 -41.46 -17.35
C ARG A 520 18.49 -40.82 -16.91
N ILE A 521 18.00 -39.88 -17.69
CA ILE A 521 16.77 -39.17 -17.37
C ILE A 521 15.76 -39.35 -18.49
N ARG A 522 14.48 -39.35 -18.12
CA ARG A 522 13.39 -39.30 -19.09
C ARG A 522 13.29 -37.90 -19.66
N ILE A 523 13.57 -37.78 -20.95
CA ILE A 523 13.54 -36.51 -21.69
C ILE A 523 12.28 -36.35 -22.54
N VAL A 524 11.60 -37.45 -22.88
CA VAL A 524 10.33 -37.43 -23.61
C VAL A 524 9.20 -37.05 -22.62
N PRO A 525 8.33 -36.08 -22.95
CA PRO A 525 7.23 -35.67 -22.08
C PRO A 525 6.28 -36.81 -21.74
N LEU A 526 5.96 -36.96 -20.45
CA LEU A 526 4.94 -37.86 -19.93
C LEU A 526 3.55 -37.20 -20.04
N VAL A 527 2.81 -37.56 -21.07
CA VAL A 527 1.44 -37.06 -21.28
C VAL A 527 0.48 -38.22 -21.45
N THR A 528 -0.61 -38.20 -20.67
CA THR A 528 -1.64 -39.25 -20.69
C THR A 528 -2.19 -39.49 -22.10
N GLY A 529 -2.17 -40.74 -22.55
CA GLY A 529 -2.71 -41.15 -23.85
C GLY A 529 -1.72 -41.13 -25.01
N TYR A 530 -0.44 -40.84 -24.76
CA TYR A 530 0.64 -40.94 -25.75
C TYR A 530 1.77 -41.84 -25.24
N SER A 531 2.35 -42.64 -26.14
CA SER A 531 3.56 -43.42 -25.88
C SER A 531 4.81 -42.64 -26.27
N ASP A 532 5.98 -43.07 -25.77
CA ASP A 532 7.27 -42.48 -26.12
C ASP A 532 7.53 -42.55 -27.64
N LYS A 533 7.03 -43.61 -28.29
CA LYS A 533 7.12 -43.79 -29.74
C LYS A 533 6.38 -42.68 -30.49
N ASP A 534 5.19 -42.31 -30.03
CA ASP A 534 4.37 -41.28 -30.68
C ASP A 534 5.07 -39.92 -30.64
N TRP A 535 5.76 -39.61 -29.55
CA TRP A 535 6.57 -38.39 -29.45
C TRP A 535 7.77 -38.42 -30.37
N LEU A 536 8.47 -39.55 -30.41
CA LEU A 536 9.68 -39.68 -31.21
C LEU A 536 9.37 -39.61 -32.70
N ASP A 537 8.32 -40.28 -33.18
CA ASP A 537 7.93 -40.24 -34.61
C ASP A 537 7.14 -38.98 -35.01
N GLY A 538 6.83 -38.11 -34.05
CA GLY A 538 6.13 -36.84 -34.26
C GLY A 538 4.63 -37.01 -34.52
N SER A 539 4.06 -38.18 -34.19
CA SER A 539 2.62 -38.45 -34.25
C SER A 539 1.89 -38.11 -32.94
N ALA A 540 2.61 -37.89 -31.84
CA ALA A 540 2.06 -37.34 -30.60
C ALA A 540 1.49 -35.95 -30.86
N GLY A 541 0.27 -35.69 -30.39
CA GLY A 541 -0.49 -34.55 -30.90
C GLY A 541 -1.41 -33.80 -29.99
N PHE A 542 -1.66 -34.13 -28.72
CA PHE A 542 -2.87 -33.65 -28.03
C PHE A 542 -4.18 -33.83 -28.87
N ARG A 543 -5.36 -33.71 -28.27
CA ARG A 543 -6.61 -33.68 -29.06
C ARG A 543 -6.82 -32.30 -29.73
N LEU A 544 -5.74 -31.67 -30.17
CA LEU A 544 -5.70 -30.32 -30.74
C LEU A 544 -5.21 -30.40 -32.20
N PRO A 545 -5.59 -29.44 -33.07
CA PRO A 545 -5.04 -29.33 -34.41
C PRO A 545 -3.51 -29.27 -34.39
N LYS A 546 -2.85 -29.84 -35.42
CA LYS A 546 -1.38 -30.02 -35.45
C LYS A 546 -0.60 -28.72 -35.24
N GLU A 547 -1.15 -27.61 -35.68
CA GLU A 547 -0.55 -26.29 -35.58
C GLU A 547 -0.73 -25.67 -34.19
N ALA A 548 -1.82 -26.01 -33.49
CA ALA A 548 -2.17 -25.39 -32.21
C ALA A 548 -1.42 -25.99 -31.01
N TRP A 549 -1.14 -27.29 -31.02
CA TRP A 549 -0.46 -27.93 -29.87
C TRP A 549 1.03 -27.61 -29.81
N ARG A 550 1.67 -27.29 -30.95
CA ARG A 550 3.09 -26.89 -30.98
C ARG A 550 3.34 -25.55 -30.30
N GLU A 551 2.37 -24.63 -30.36
CA GLU A 551 2.46 -23.33 -29.67
C GLU A 551 2.01 -23.39 -28.20
N ALA A 552 1.54 -24.56 -27.71
CA ALA A 552 1.08 -24.71 -26.33
C ALA A 552 2.27 -24.83 -25.35
N PRO A 553 2.12 -24.36 -24.10
CA PRO A 553 3.12 -24.55 -23.05
C PRO A 553 3.47 -26.02 -22.87
N LEU A 554 4.77 -26.30 -22.79
CA LEU A 554 5.32 -27.63 -22.53
C LEU A 554 4.89 -28.10 -21.14
N VAL A 555 4.39 -29.34 -21.06
CA VAL A 555 4.05 -30.00 -19.79
C VAL A 555 4.53 -31.44 -19.80
N GLY A 556 4.59 -32.08 -18.62
CA GLY A 556 4.96 -33.49 -18.49
C GLY A 556 6.46 -33.76 -18.60
N VAL A 557 7.31 -32.74 -18.50
CA VAL A 557 8.77 -32.90 -18.46
C VAL A 557 9.28 -32.88 -17.02
N SER A 558 10.33 -33.66 -16.75
CA SER A 558 11.02 -33.61 -15.46
C SER A 558 11.91 -32.38 -15.37
N MET A 559 12.21 -31.94 -14.14
CA MET A 559 13.17 -30.86 -13.88
C MET A 559 14.53 -31.13 -14.56
N ALA A 560 15.02 -32.37 -14.50
CA ALA A 560 16.29 -32.74 -15.12
C ALA A 560 16.26 -32.60 -16.65
N ALA A 561 15.13 -32.92 -17.29
CA ALA A 561 14.96 -32.76 -18.72
C ALA A 561 14.93 -31.27 -19.13
N ALA A 562 14.35 -30.42 -18.29
CA ALA A 562 14.34 -28.97 -18.50
C ALA A 562 15.74 -28.35 -18.38
N VAL A 563 16.58 -28.83 -17.45
CA VAL A 563 17.99 -28.44 -17.34
C VAL A 563 18.80 -28.87 -18.57
N GLU A 564 18.66 -30.12 -19.03
CA GLU A 564 19.32 -30.59 -20.25
C GLU A 564 18.89 -29.79 -21.49
N TYR A 565 17.60 -29.42 -21.57
CA TYR A 565 17.10 -28.52 -22.61
C TYR A 565 17.79 -27.14 -22.55
N ALA A 566 17.87 -26.50 -21.37
CA ALA A 566 18.54 -25.22 -21.21
C ALA A 566 20.03 -25.27 -21.59
N HIS A 567 20.70 -26.38 -21.30
CA HIS A 567 22.07 -26.64 -21.76
C HIS A 567 22.16 -26.72 -23.29
N TRP A 568 21.28 -27.48 -23.92
CA TRP A 568 21.25 -27.56 -25.38
C TRP A 568 20.98 -26.19 -26.04
N VAL A 569 20.07 -25.38 -25.48
CA VAL A 569 19.82 -24.02 -25.94
C VAL A 569 21.08 -23.15 -25.79
N THR A 570 21.80 -23.29 -24.67
CA THR A 570 23.10 -22.63 -24.45
C THR A 570 24.12 -22.97 -25.53
N GLU A 571 24.28 -24.24 -25.86
CA GLU A 571 25.20 -24.68 -26.93
C GLU A 571 24.76 -24.17 -28.31
N LYS A 572 23.44 -24.19 -28.59
CA LYS A 572 22.88 -23.82 -29.89
C LYS A 572 22.99 -22.32 -30.17
N HIS A 573 22.73 -21.47 -29.18
CA HIS A 573 22.59 -20.03 -29.37
C HIS A 573 23.76 -19.20 -28.79
N GLY A 574 24.62 -19.81 -27.98
CA GLY A 574 25.62 -19.09 -27.18
C GLY A 574 24.99 -18.35 -26.00
N GLY A 575 25.81 -17.98 -25.01
CA GLY A 575 25.36 -17.35 -23.75
C GLY A 575 25.33 -18.34 -22.57
N ARG A 576 24.68 -17.99 -21.46
CA ARG A 576 24.43 -18.90 -20.32
C ARG A 576 22.93 -18.98 -20.08
N TRP A 577 22.27 -19.99 -20.62
CA TRP A 577 20.84 -20.23 -20.41
C TRP A 577 20.68 -21.17 -19.23
N ARG A 578 19.77 -20.84 -18.32
CA ARG A 578 19.52 -21.60 -17.10
C ARG A 578 18.02 -21.82 -16.97
N PHE A 579 17.65 -23.02 -16.52
CA PHE A 579 16.31 -23.26 -15.98
C PHE A 579 16.34 -22.86 -14.50
N ARG A 580 15.36 -22.09 -14.04
CA ARG A 580 15.27 -21.65 -12.65
C ARG A 580 13.86 -21.78 -12.15
#